data_AF-A0A1D1V7S6-F1
#
_entry.id   AF-A0A1D1V7S6-F1
#
_cell.length_a   1.000
_cell.length_b   1.000
_cell.length_c   1.000
_cell.angle_alpha   90.00
_cell.angle_beta   90.00
_cell.angle_gamma   90.00
#
_symmetry.space_group_name_H-M   'P 1'
#
loop_
_entity.id
_entity.type
_entity.pdbx_description
1 polymer ?
#
loop_
_entity_poly.entity_id
_entity_poly.type
_entity_poly.pdbx_seq_one_letter_code
_entity_poly.pdbx_strand_id
1 'polypeptide(L)'
;MDTIELVLNSLLGPNKDIEPLDKISLSLTCPITYTKMKVACKGSRCRHATCFEGASFLQMHQQSGEPRWKCAVCKEIVHWYNLRSDELMQYLIEQFPDCDKVEAKLQDGVLSFHGIPADPDVDDDEDGMD
;
A
#
# COMPACT_ATOMS: atom_id res chain seq x y z
N MET A 1 -13.91 -1.75 -2.59
CA MET A 1 -13.69 -0.37 -2.13
C MET A 1 -12.42 0.08 -2.79
N ASP A 2 -12.51 1.16 -3.55
CA ASP A 2 -11.37 1.71 -4.28
C ASP A 2 -10.34 2.30 -3.28
N THR A 3 -9.05 2.33 -3.62
CA THR A 3 -8.04 2.99 -2.79
C THR A 3 -8.33 4.48 -2.61
N ILE A 4 -8.85 5.15 -3.63
CA ILE A 4 -9.24 6.56 -3.49
C ILE A 4 -10.32 6.74 -2.42
N GLU A 5 -11.30 5.84 -2.38
CA GLU A 5 -12.38 5.84 -1.39
C GLU A 5 -11.84 5.56 0.01
N LEU A 6 -10.89 4.62 0.15
CA LEU A 6 -10.23 4.33 1.42
C LEU A 6 -9.44 5.53 1.94
N VAL A 7 -8.67 6.20 1.07
CA VAL A 7 -7.91 7.41 1.39
C VAL A 7 -8.84 8.53 1.83
N LEU A 8 -9.91 8.80 1.05
CA LEU A 8 -10.89 9.83 1.38
C LEU A 8 -11.61 9.54 2.70
N ASN A 9 -12.00 8.29 2.95
CA ASN A 9 -12.63 7.91 4.22
C ASN A 9 -11.70 8.15 5.41
N SER A 10 -10.39 7.90 5.27
CA SER A 10 -9.42 8.21 6.33
C SER A 10 -9.27 9.72 6.56
N LEU A 11 -9.29 10.52 5.50
CA LEU A 11 -9.13 11.98 5.60
C LEU A 11 -10.41 12.70 6.04
N LEU A 12 -11.60 12.16 5.76
CA LEU A 12 -12.88 12.79 6.06
C LEU A 12 -13.50 12.36 7.39
N GLY A 13 -13.11 11.21 7.95
CA GLY A 13 -13.76 10.66 9.14
C GLY A 13 -15.28 10.51 8.97
N PRO A 14 -15.77 9.69 8.00
CA PRO A 14 -17.17 9.72 7.57
C PRO A 14 -18.19 9.27 8.65
N ASN A 15 -17.73 8.74 9.78
CA ASN A 15 -18.55 8.35 10.92
C ASN A 15 -18.05 9.06 12.19
N LYS A 16 -18.97 9.38 13.11
CA LYS A 16 -18.69 10.12 14.36
C LYS A 16 -17.66 9.46 15.29
N ASP A 17 -17.37 8.18 15.09
CA ASP A 17 -16.42 7.43 15.92
C ASP A 17 -14.99 7.46 15.35
N ILE A 18 -14.79 8.06 14.17
CA ILE A 18 -13.50 8.12 13.48
C ILE A 18 -13.16 9.58 13.21
N GLU A 19 -12.23 10.12 13.99
CA GLU A 19 -11.72 11.47 13.78
C GLU A 19 -11.03 11.57 12.39
N PRO A 20 -11.28 12.65 11.64
CA PRO A 20 -10.60 12.92 10.38
C PRO A 20 -9.07 13.01 10.57
N LEU A 21 -8.31 12.53 9.60
CA LEU A 21 -6.86 12.74 9.56
C LEU A 21 -6.51 13.95 8.69
N ASP A 22 -5.59 14.80 9.16
CA ASP A 22 -5.05 15.91 8.36
C ASP A 22 -4.28 15.42 7.11
N LYS A 23 -3.65 14.24 7.22
CA LYS A 23 -2.90 13.59 6.15
C LYS A 23 -2.84 12.08 6.34
N ILE A 24 -2.64 11.35 5.25
CA ILE A 24 -2.35 9.91 5.26
C ILE A 24 -1.06 9.64 4.48
N SER A 25 -0.21 8.75 5.01
CA SER A 25 0.99 8.31 4.32
C SER A 25 0.75 6.97 3.62
N LEU A 26 1.09 6.90 2.34
CA LEU A 26 0.98 5.73 1.48
C LEU A 26 2.38 5.26 1.11
N SER A 27 2.72 4.02 1.46
CA SER A 27 3.99 3.39 1.05
C SER A 27 3.94 2.94 -0.40
N LEU A 28 4.95 3.31 -1.19
CA LEU A 28 5.23 2.79 -2.52
C LEU A 28 6.13 1.55 -2.49
N THR A 29 6.70 1.24 -1.32
CA THR A 29 7.47 0.01 -1.06
C THR A 29 6.54 -1.18 -0.82
N CYS A 30 6.84 -2.29 -1.48
CA CYS A 30 6.10 -3.54 -1.33
C CYS A 30 6.42 -4.20 0.02
N PRO A 31 5.40 -4.59 0.82
CA PRO A 31 5.62 -5.27 2.10
C PRO A 31 6.07 -6.73 1.97
N ILE A 32 6.16 -7.28 0.76
CA ILE A 32 6.62 -8.66 0.51
C ILE A 32 8.09 -8.67 0.10
N THR A 33 8.50 -7.74 -0.79
CA THR A 33 9.86 -7.68 -1.30
C THR A 33 10.73 -6.65 -0.62
N TYR A 34 10.14 -5.75 0.17
CA TYR A 34 10.81 -4.60 0.78
C TYR A 34 11.48 -3.67 -0.24
N THR A 35 11.03 -3.73 -1.50
CA THR A 35 11.50 -2.89 -2.61
C THR A 35 10.35 -2.11 -3.21
N LYS A 36 10.67 -1.02 -3.91
CA LYS A 36 9.66 -0.22 -4.62
C LYS A 36 8.81 -1.07 -5.56
N MET A 37 7.49 -0.95 -5.43
CA MET A 37 6.54 -1.63 -6.30
C MET A 37 6.70 -1.16 -7.74
N LYS A 38 6.59 -2.10 -8.68
CA LYS A 38 6.48 -1.84 -10.12
C LYS A 38 5.02 -1.96 -10.57
N VAL A 39 4.31 -2.94 -10.03
CA VAL A 39 2.89 -3.17 -10.29
C VAL A 39 2.16 -3.29 -8.96
N ALA A 40 1.40 -2.23 -8.61
CA ALA A 40 0.61 -2.22 -7.40
C ALA A 40 -0.60 -3.16 -7.53
N CYS A 41 -0.63 -4.20 -6.69
CA CYS A 41 -1.73 -5.14 -6.64
C CYS A 41 -2.28 -5.30 -5.22
N LYS A 42 -3.56 -5.70 -5.14
CA LYS A 42 -4.19 -6.22 -3.92
C LYS A 42 -5.35 -7.14 -4.26
N GLY A 43 -5.93 -7.80 -3.25
CA GLY A 43 -7.13 -8.62 -3.44
C GLY A 43 -8.38 -7.76 -3.62
N SER A 44 -9.33 -8.24 -4.42
CA SER A 44 -10.62 -7.57 -4.66
C SER A 44 -11.46 -7.28 -3.39
N ARG A 45 -11.21 -8.04 -2.31
CA ARG A 45 -11.89 -7.89 -1.01
C ARG A 45 -11.05 -7.15 0.05
N CYS A 46 -9.82 -6.78 -0.28
CA CYS A 46 -8.97 -6.02 0.63
C CYS A 46 -9.58 -4.63 0.91
N ARG A 47 -9.63 -4.26 2.20
CA ARG A 47 -10.10 -2.94 2.66
C ARG A 47 -8.97 -2.12 3.27
N HIS A 48 -7.85 -2.07 2.55
CA HIS A 48 -6.67 -1.26 2.89
C HIS A 48 -6.10 -0.60 1.64
N ALA A 49 -5.43 0.54 1.83
CA ALA A 49 -4.79 1.30 0.76
C ALA A 49 -3.42 0.73 0.36
N THR A 50 -2.72 0.06 1.29
CA THR A 50 -1.40 -0.54 1.05
C THR A 50 -1.48 -1.62 -0.05
N CYS A 51 -0.64 -1.52 -1.08
CA CYS A 51 -0.54 -2.54 -2.11
C CYS A 51 0.71 -3.41 -1.92
N PHE A 52 0.82 -4.45 -2.72
CA PHE A 52 2.00 -5.31 -2.83
C PHE A 52 2.24 -5.68 -4.30
N GLU A 53 3.47 -6.11 -4.61
CA GLU A 53 3.84 -6.55 -5.95
C GLU A 53 3.12 -7.86 -6.29
N GLY A 54 2.33 -7.86 -7.36
CA GLY A 54 1.48 -9.01 -7.71
C GLY A 54 2.26 -10.28 -8.02
N ALA A 55 3.37 -10.16 -8.78
CA ALA A 55 4.22 -11.30 -9.11
C ALA A 55 4.84 -11.93 -7.86
N SER A 56 5.34 -11.10 -6.94
CA SER A 56 5.95 -11.55 -5.68
C SER A 56 4.94 -12.25 -4.78
N PHE A 57 3.71 -11.77 -4.73
CA PHE A 57 2.63 -12.46 -4.00
C PHE A 57 2.37 -13.87 -4.55
N LEU A 58 2.30 -14.03 -5.87
CA LEU A 58 2.10 -15.33 -6.51
C LEU A 58 3.28 -16.27 -6.23
N GLN A 59 4.51 -15.76 -6.37
CA GLN A 59 5.74 -16.52 -6.12
C GLN A 59 5.81 -17.00 -4.66
N MET A 60 5.53 -16.12 -3.70
CA MET A 60 5.53 -16.45 -2.27
C MET A 60 4.58 -17.61 -1.94
N HIS A 61 3.36 -17.59 -2.50
CA HIS A 61 2.38 -18.67 -2.28
C HIS A 61 2.75 -19.96 -3.01
N GLN A 62 3.35 -19.87 -4.20
CA GLN A 62 3.87 -21.04 -4.92
C GLN A 62 5.01 -21.74 -4.16
N GLN A 63 5.89 -20.97 -3.52
CA GLN A 63 7.06 -21.50 -2.80
C GLN A 63 6.72 -22.03 -1.40
N SER A 64 5.86 -21.32 -0.66
CA SER A 64 5.48 -21.71 0.71
C SER A 64 4.53 -22.90 0.77
N GLY A 65 3.84 -23.21 -0.33
CA GLY A 65 2.80 -24.24 -0.37
C GLY A 65 1.63 -23.95 0.57
N GLU A 66 1.48 -22.69 1.04
CA GLU A 66 0.47 -22.33 2.02
C GLU A 66 -0.94 -22.48 1.40
N PRO A 67 -1.80 -23.35 1.95
CA PRO A 67 -3.09 -23.65 1.32
C PRO A 67 -4.07 -22.47 1.36
N ARG A 68 -3.80 -21.41 2.14
CA ARG A 68 -4.79 -20.39 2.49
C ARG A 68 -4.70 -19.07 1.72
N TRP A 69 -3.71 -18.88 0.83
CA TRP A 69 -3.60 -17.71 -0.07
C TRP A 69 -3.93 -16.38 0.62
N LYS A 70 -3.33 -16.10 1.78
CA LYS A 70 -3.66 -14.92 2.59
C LYS A 70 -2.92 -13.69 2.09
N CYS A 71 -3.61 -12.55 2.07
CA CYS A 71 -3.03 -11.23 1.86
C CYS A 71 -1.90 -10.97 2.87
N ALA A 72 -0.75 -10.49 2.41
CA ALA A 72 0.38 -10.18 3.30
C ALA A 72 0.03 -9.08 4.33
N VAL A 73 -0.84 -8.14 3.95
CA VAL A 73 -1.24 -6.99 4.74
C VAL A 73 -2.37 -7.31 5.73
N CYS A 74 -3.58 -7.63 5.23
CA CYS A 74 -4.78 -7.78 6.08
C CYS A 74 -5.19 -9.23 6.37
N LYS A 75 -4.44 -10.21 5.87
CA LYS A 75 -4.70 -11.65 6.03
C LYS A 75 -6.02 -12.18 5.42
N GLU A 76 -6.80 -11.34 4.73
CA GLU A 76 -7.95 -11.76 3.90
C GLU A 76 -7.52 -12.79 2.86
N ILE A 77 -8.41 -13.71 2.49
CA ILE A 77 -8.13 -14.72 1.47
C ILE A 77 -8.13 -14.05 0.08
N VAL A 78 -7.00 -14.15 -0.62
CA VAL A 78 -6.76 -13.59 -1.95
C VAL A 78 -6.22 -14.69 -2.86
N HIS A 79 -7.13 -15.45 -3.46
CA HIS A 79 -6.76 -16.35 -4.55
C HIS A 79 -6.20 -15.57 -5.75
N TRP A 80 -5.37 -16.23 -6.56
CA TRP A 80 -4.73 -15.63 -7.75
C TRP A 80 -5.74 -14.94 -8.70
N TYR A 81 -6.93 -15.52 -8.89
CA TYR A 81 -7.98 -14.95 -9.75
C TYR A 81 -8.73 -13.77 -9.12
N ASN A 82 -8.51 -13.48 -7.83
CA ASN A 82 -9.04 -12.32 -7.11
C ASN A 82 -8.02 -11.18 -7.00
N LEU A 83 -6.78 -11.39 -7.46
CA LEU A 83 -5.75 -10.35 -7.51
C LEU A 83 -6.12 -9.30 -8.56
N ARG A 84 -5.99 -8.02 -8.23
CA ARG A 84 -6.29 -6.89 -9.11
C ARG A 84 -5.18 -5.85 -9.00
N SER A 85 -4.89 -5.17 -10.11
CA SER A 85 -4.10 -3.96 -10.11
C SER A 85 -4.86 -2.82 -9.41
N ASP A 86 -4.13 -1.96 -8.72
CA ASP A 86 -4.69 -0.78 -8.06
C ASP A 86 -4.31 0.48 -8.84
N GLU A 87 -5.30 1.15 -9.43
CA GLU A 87 -5.06 2.23 -10.39
C GLU A 87 -4.47 3.49 -9.73
N LEU A 88 -4.97 3.87 -8.55
CA LEU A 88 -4.42 5.02 -7.83
C LEU A 88 -2.99 4.74 -7.40
N MET A 89 -2.72 3.59 -6.78
CA MET A 89 -1.36 3.27 -6.36
C MET A 89 -0.39 3.15 -7.55
N GLN A 90 -0.84 2.57 -8.67
CA GLN A 90 -0.05 2.51 -9.90
C GLN A 90 0.30 3.91 -10.41
N TYR A 91 -0.67 4.82 -10.45
CA TYR A 91 -0.44 6.23 -10.79
C TYR A 91 0.59 6.87 -9.86
N LEU A 92 0.49 6.66 -8.54
CA LEU A 92 1.43 7.25 -7.58
C LEU A 92 2.86 6.71 -7.75
N ILE A 93 3.03 5.42 -8.05
CA ILE A 93 4.33 4.82 -8.36
C ILE A 93 4.98 5.52 -9.57
N GLU A 94 4.20 5.78 -10.61
CA GLU A 94 4.67 6.40 -11.85
C GLU A 94 4.95 7.90 -11.70
N GLN A 95 4.14 8.62 -10.90
CA GLN A 95 4.32 10.05 -10.66
C GLN A 95 5.48 10.37 -9.71
N PHE A 96 5.79 9.48 -8.78
CA PHE A 96 6.81 9.71 -7.75
C PHE A 96 7.92 8.63 -7.81
N PRO A 97 8.68 8.52 -8.91
CA PRO A 97 9.65 7.44 -9.14
C PRO A 97 10.82 7.43 -8.16
N ASP A 98 11.13 8.56 -7.52
CA ASP A 98 12.24 8.70 -6.56
C ASP A 98 11.79 8.74 -5.09
N CYS A 99 10.52 8.42 -4.82
CA CYS A 99 9.93 8.44 -3.49
C CYS A 99 9.56 7.04 -2.98
N ASP A 100 9.70 6.81 -1.67
CA ASP A 100 9.23 5.57 -1.03
C ASP A 100 7.84 5.73 -0.45
N LYS A 101 7.43 6.98 -0.19
CA LYS A 101 6.13 7.31 0.39
C LYS A 101 5.50 8.47 -0.34
N VAL A 102 4.18 8.56 -0.24
CA VAL A 102 3.39 9.69 -0.69
C VAL A 102 2.50 10.13 0.47
N GLU A 103 2.49 11.42 0.78
CA GLU A 103 1.50 12.02 1.66
C GLU A 103 0.29 12.48 0.85
N ALA A 104 -0.89 12.00 1.22
CA ALA A 104 -2.15 12.51 0.69
C ALA A 104 -2.81 13.47 1.70
N LYS A 105 -3.32 14.59 1.20
CA LYS A 105 -4.00 15.63 1.98
C LYS A 105 -5.27 16.08 1.27
N LEU A 106 -6.35 16.28 2.03
CA LEU A 106 -7.58 16.85 1.52
C LEU A 106 -7.72 18.28 2.06
N GLN A 107 -7.62 19.27 1.17
CA GLN A 107 -7.73 20.69 1.54
C GLN A 107 -8.74 21.37 0.60
N ASP A 108 -9.71 22.07 1.18
CA ASP A 108 -10.76 22.78 0.43
C ASP A 108 -11.49 21.90 -0.60
N GLY A 109 -11.69 20.61 -0.25
CA GLY A 109 -12.34 19.61 -1.12
C GLY A 109 -11.44 19.04 -2.22
N VAL A 110 -10.15 19.40 -2.26
CA VAL A 110 -9.19 18.94 -3.26
C VAL A 110 -8.23 17.93 -2.63
N LEU A 111 -8.20 16.71 -3.20
CA LEU A 111 -7.23 15.69 -2.81
C LEU A 111 -5.90 15.94 -3.54
N SER A 112 -4.82 16.05 -2.78
CA SER A 112 -3.47 16.29 -3.29
C SER A 112 -2.50 15.23 -2.78
N PHE A 113 -1.43 14.99 -3.55
CA PHE A 113 -0.41 14.00 -3.25
C PHE A 113 0.98 14.66 -3.30
N HIS A 114 1.82 14.38 -2.31
CA HIS A 114 3.19 14.87 -2.23
C HIS A 114 4.15 13.70 -1.99
N GLY A 115 5.08 13.48 -2.91
CA GLY A 115 6.11 12.45 -2.78
C GLY A 115 7.12 12.80 -1.69
N ILE A 116 7.46 11.80 -0.89
CA ILE A 116 8.49 11.87 0.15
C ILE A 116 9.64 10.95 -0.28
N PRO A 117 10.82 11.52 -0.60
CA PRO A 117 12.02 10.73 -0.92
C PRO A 117 12.37 9.76 0.21
N ALA A 118 13.02 8.64 -0.17
CA ALA A 118 13.71 7.80 0.80
C ALA A 118 14.74 8.66 1.56
N ASP A 119 14.78 8.54 2.88
CA ASP A 119 15.84 9.18 3.66
C ASP A 119 17.14 8.39 3.42
N PRO A 120 18.17 9.00 2.81
CA PRO A 120 19.41 8.28 2.50
C PRO A 120 20.19 7.88 3.76
N ASP A 121 19.85 8.41 4.94
CA ASP A 121 20.61 8.26 6.19
C ASP A 121 19.98 7.27 7.19
N VAL A 122 18.96 6.50 6.79
CA VAL A 122 18.44 5.38 7.61
C VAL A 122 19.26 4.14 7.26
N ASP A 123 20.43 4.02 7.89
CA ASP A 123 21.21 2.79 7.89
C ASP A 123 20.36 1.66 8.51
N ASP A 124 20.20 0.55 7.78
CA ASP A 124 19.62 -0.72 8.25
C ASP A 124 20.54 -1.37 9.31
N ASP A 125 20.75 -0.72 10.44
CA ASP A 125 21.36 -1.32 11.63
C ASP A 125 20.34 -2.24 12.33
N GLU A 126 19.85 -3.27 11.63
CA GLU A 126 19.22 -4.46 12.24
C GLU A 126 20.15 -5.68 12.12
N ASP A 127 21.39 -5.55 12.60
CA ASP A 127 22.28 -6.69 12.92
C ASP A 127 22.58 -6.75 14.43
N GLY A 128 21.54 -6.54 15.23
CA GLY A 128 21.53 -6.90 16.65
C GLY A 128 21.10 -8.37 16.84
N MET A 129 21.98 -9.31 16.47
CA MET A 129 21.86 -10.72 16.89
C MET A 129 21.93 -10.80 18.42
N ASP A 130 20.84 -11.23 19.06
CA ASP A 130 20.85 -11.92 20.36
C ASP A 130 20.43 -13.38 20.16
#